data_AF-A0AAW8GJJ1-F1
#
_entry.id   AF-A0AAW8GJJ1-F1
#
_cell.length_a   1.000
_cell.length_b   1.000
_cell.length_c   1.000
_cell.angle_alpha   90.00
_cell.angle_beta   90.00
_cell.angle_gamma   90.00
#
_symmetry.space_group_name_H-M   'P 1'
#
loop_
_entity.id
_entity.type
_entity.pdbx_description
1 polymer ?
#
loop_
_entity_poly.entity_id
_entity_poly.type
_entity_poly.pdbx_seq_one_letter_code
_entity_poly.pdbx_strand_id
1 'polypeptide(L)'
;MRVHAFHRLYQERLQQSTKPFLARGSKISRCSFCQVAQQYCLCDFQPNIETQVAVILLVSDNEVFKPSNTGRLIADTVKETYVYQWHRTDPDPQLLSLLADPTFFPIVVFPAQTDQDKQRQLTTVAENRGTRKPLLIFIDGSWREAKRIFRKSPYLATLPLLSIEPEKVSSYLMRKASKDQYLATAEVASLVLSLCEDQQAAETLQLWFEAFKESYLLGKSQNLIHFKGERPALQQWQDYSSSVLMRLDTDHNKVNCL
;
A
#
# COMPACT_ATOMS: atom_id res chain seq x y z
N MET A 1 4.47 -8.11 -15.18
CA MET A 1 3.77 -7.06 -14.39
C MET A 1 2.28 -7.00 -14.73
N ARG A 2 1.43 -7.08 -13.72
CA ARG A 2 -0.01 -6.78 -13.75
C ARG A 2 -0.27 -5.27 -13.67
N VAL A 3 -1.17 -4.78 -14.52
CA VAL A 3 -1.74 -3.43 -14.45
C VAL A 3 -2.96 -3.41 -13.53
N HIS A 4 -2.95 -2.58 -12.49
CA HIS A 4 -4.01 -2.45 -11.48
C HIS A 4 -4.60 -1.02 -11.43
N ALA A 5 -5.56 -0.80 -10.52
CA ALA A 5 -6.34 0.45 -10.41
C ALA A 5 -5.49 1.72 -10.24
N PHE A 6 -4.39 1.68 -9.47
CA PHE A 6 -3.51 2.85 -9.34
C PHE A 6 -2.90 3.30 -10.69
N HIS A 7 -2.51 2.35 -11.56
CA HIS A 7 -1.98 2.69 -12.88
C HIS A 7 -3.06 3.35 -13.76
N ARG A 8 -4.31 2.89 -13.66
CA ARG A 8 -5.44 3.51 -14.37
C ARG A 8 -5.69 4.93 -13.90
N LEU A 9 -5.79 5.14 -12.59
CA LEU A 9 -5.92 6.48 -12.00
C LEU A 9 -4.77 7.41 -12.44
N TYR A 10 -3.53 6.93 -12.41
CA TYR A 10 -2.38 7.71 -12.86
C TYR A 10 -2.51 8.14 -14.34
N GLN A 11 -2.93 7.23 -15.22
CA GLN A 11 -3.12 7.53 -16.65
C GLN A 11 -4.27 8.51 -16.90
N GLU A 12 -5.42 8.31 -16.25
CA GLU A 12 -6.56 9.23 -16.32
C GLU A 12 -6.16 10.64 -15.88
N ARG A 13 -5.39 10.73 -14.79
CA ARG A 13 -4.87 11.98 -14.25
C ARG A 13 -3.88 12.66 -15.19
N LEU A 14 -3.02 11.89 -15.86
CA LEU A 14 -2.13 12.45 -16.88
C LEU A 14 -2.91 13.02 -18.06
N GLN A 15 -3.96 12.32 -18.53
CA GLN A 15 -4.79 12.80 -19.65
C GLN A 15 -5.54 14.09 -19.33
N GLN A 16 -5.97 14.25 -18.07
CA GLN A 16 -6.64 15.46 -17.60
C GLN A 16 -5.68 16.60 -17.27
N SER A 17 -4.38 16.33 -17.14
CA SER A 17 -3.41 17.33 -16.72
C SER A 17 -3.08 18.30 -17.85
N THR A 18 -3.45 19.57 -17.64
CA THR A 18 -3.12 20.67 -18.56
C THR A 18 -1.69 21.22 -18.39
N LYS A 19 -0.97 20.74 -17.37
CA LYS A 19 0.42 21.13 -17.08
C LYS A 19 1.30 19.90 -16.82
N PRO A 20 2.57 19.90 -17.24
CA PRO A 20 3.48 18.81 -16.90
C PRO A 20 3.77 18.80 -15.40
N PHE A 21 3.61 17.64 -14.75
CA PHE A 21 4.02 17.47 -13.35
C PHE A 21 5.54 17.36 -13.25
N LEU A 22 6.19 18.37 -12.65
CA LEU A 22 7.63 18.38 -12.42
C LEU A 22 7.95 17.79 -11.03
N ALA A 23 8.06 16.46 -10.95
CA ALA A 23 8.53 15.78 -9.75
C ALA A 23 9.99 16.18 -9.42
N ARG A 24 10.37 16.17 -8.13
CA ARG A 24 11.80 16.25 -7.74
C ARG A 24 12.57 15.10 -8.40
N GLY A 25 13.67 15.43 -9.08
CA GLY A 25 14.41 14.46 -9.90
C GLY A 25 13.79 14.24 -11.29
N SER A 26 13.14 15.25 -11.86
CA SER A 26 12.52 15.23 -13.20
C SER A 26 13.48 14.91 -14.34
N LYS A 27 14.80 15.00 -14.14
CA LYS A 27 15.82 14.61 -15.12
C LYS A 27 16.05 13.09 -15.20
N ILE A 28 15.51 12.32 -14.27
CA ILE A 28 15.65 10.85 -14.25
C ILE A 28 14.62 10.25 -15.20
N SER A 29 15.07 9.49 -16.21
CA SER A 29 14.19 8.67 -17.04
C SER A 29 13.64 7.51 -16.21
N ARG A 30 12.31 7.46 -16.06
CA ARG A 30 11.61 6.50 -15.19
C ARG A 30 10.79 5.52 -15.99
N CYS A 31 10.64 4.32 -15.46
CA CYS A 31 9.66 3.36 -15.93
C CYS A 31 8.24 3.96 -15.78
N SER A 32 7.40 3.83 -16.80
CA SER A 32 6.03 4.36 -16.81
C SER A 32 5.13 3.73 -15.75
N PHE A 33 5.46 2.52 -15.27
CA PHE A 33 4.67 1.79 -14.29
C PHE A 33 5.26 1.91 -12.89
N CYS A 34 6.43 1.30 -12.63
CA CYS A 34 7.04 1.33 -11.30
C CYS A 34 7.68 2.68 -10.96
N GLN A 35 7.76 3.68 -11.85
CA GLN A 35 8.30 5.04 -11.58
C GLN A 35 9.72 5.09 -10.98
N VAL A 36 10.42 3.96 -10.92
CA VAL A 36 11.86 3.87 -10.62
C VAL A 36 12.64 4.22 -11.89
N ALA A 37 13.91 4.61 -11.75
CA ALA A 37 14.80 4.81 -12.88
C ALA A 37 14.81 3.56 -13.79
N GLN A 38 14.82 3.75 -15.11
CA GLN A 38 14.70 2.65 -16.10
C GLN A 38 15.67 1.50 -15.83
N GLN A 39 16.94 1.81 -15.54
CA GLN A 39 17.99 0.81 -15.24
C GLN A 39 17.76 -0.01 -13.96
N TYR A 40 16.88 0.45 -13.06
CA TYR A 40 16.52 -0.23 -11.80
C TYR A 40 15.04 -0.58 -11.77
N CYS A 41 14.44 -0.79 -12.94
CA CYS A 41 13.03 -1.20 -13.04
C CYS A 41 12.76 -2.43 -12.16
N LEU A 42 11.52 -2.48 -11.65
CA LEU A 42 11.03 -3.52 -10.76
C LEU A 42 9.85 -4.30 -11.34
N CYS A 43 9.31 -3.90 -12.49
CA CYS A 43 8.06 -4.44 -13.04
C CYS A 43 8.07 -5.96 -13.23
N ASP A 44 9.21 -6.55 -13.60
CA ASP A 44 9.34 -8.00 -13.80
C ASP A 44 9.36 -8.79 -12.50
N PHE A 45 9.59 -8.13 -11.37
CA PHE A 45 9.64 -8.72 -10.04
C PHE A 45 8.38 -8.45 -9.22
N GLN A 46 7.31 -7.91 -9.82
CA GLN A 46 6.09 -7.57 -9.10
C GLN A 46 5.48 -8.82 -8.40
N PRO A 47 5.05 -8.71 -7.13
CA PRO A 47 4.40 -9.81 -6.42
C PRO A 47 3.16 -10.32 -7.14
N ASN A 48 2.89 -11.62 -7.01
CA ASN A 48 1.70 -12.27 -7.53
C ASN A 48 1.18 -13.31 -6.53
N ILE A 49 0.50 -12.83 -5.48
CA ILE A 49 -0.08 -13.66 -4.43
C ILE A 49 -1.60 -13.46 -4.34
N GLU A 50 -2.31 -14.42 -3.76
CA GLU A 50 -3.69 -14.21 -3.32
C GLU A 50 -3.72 -13.64 -1.90
N THR A 51 -4.75 -12.86 -1.60
CA THR A 51 -4.91 -12.19 -0.30
C THR A 51 -6.33 -12.36 0.22
N GLN A 52 -6.48 -12.42 1.53
CA GLN A 52 -7.77 -12.60 2.20
C GLN A 52 -8.50 -11.27 2.45
N VAL A 53 -7.85 -10.16 2.16
CA VAL A 53 -8.40 -8.80 2.29
C VAL A 53 -8.60 -8.15 0.92
N ALA A 54 -9.48 -7.16 0.89
CA ALA A 54 -9.59 -6.18 -0.17
C ALA A 54 -9.09 -4.82 0.36
N VAL A 55 -8.69 -3.92 -0.55
CA VAL A 55 -8.13 -2.61 -0.20
C VAL A 55 -8.80 -1.49 -0.99
N ILE A 56 -9.08 -0.38 -0.31
CA ILE A 56 -9.27 0.94 -0.93
C ILE A 56 -8.05 1.81 -0.64
N LEU A 57 -7.46 2.38 -1.68
CA LEU A 57 -6.54 3.52 -1.57
C LEU A 57 -7.30 4.80 -1.88
N LEU A 58 -7.48 5.65 -0.88
CA LEU A 58 -8.05 6.98 -1.03
C LEU A 58 -6.91 8.00 -1.15
N VAL A 59 -6.59 8.39 -2.39
CA VAL A 59 -5.35 9.07 -2.75
C VAL A 59 -5.56 10.57 -2.84
N SER A 60 -4.68 11.35 -2.21
CA SER A 60 -4.70 12.81 -2.32
C SER A 60 -4.23 13.27 -3.71
N ASP A 61 -4.71 14.43 -4.17
CA ASP A 61 -4.42 15.00 -5.49
C ASP A 61 -2.92 15.07 -5.83
N ASN A 62 -2.09 15.52 -4.88
CA ASN A 62 -0.64 15.65 -5.06
C ASN A 62 0.10 14.31 -5.03
N GLU A 63 -0.51 13.28 -4.45
CA GLU A 63 0.18 12.02 -4.13
C GLU A 63 0.25 11.10 -5.36
N VAL A 64 -0.76 11.15 -6.23
CA VAL A 64 -0.86 10.30 -7.43
C VAL A 64 0.39 10.36 -8.30
N PHE A 65 0.95 11.56 -8.52
CA PHE A 65 2.08 11.74 -9.42
C PHE A 65 3.46 11.56 -8.76
N LYS A 66 3.54 11.29 -7.45
CA LYS A 66 4.83 11.15 -6.76
C LYS A 66 5.47 9.81 -7.12
N PRO A 67 6.68 9.80 -7.71
CA PRO A 67 7.40 8.55 -8.00
C PRO A 67 7.74 7.73 -6.73
N SER A 68 7.82 8.39 -5.57
CA SER A 68 8.05 7.77 -4.27
C SER A 68 6.77 7.29 -3.58
N ASN A 69 5.61 7.34 -4.24
CA ASN A 69 4.36 6.84 -3.67
C ASN A 69 4.52 5.34 -3.34
N THR A 70 4.22 5.00 -2.09
CA THR A 70 4.30 3.61 -1.60
C THR A 70 2.92 2.97 -1.45
N GLY A 71 1.84 3.75 -1.44
CA GLY A 71 0.47 3.24 -1.45
C GLY A 71 0.21 2.29 -2.62
N ARG A 72 0.73 2.60 -3.82
CA ARG A 72 0.62 1.72 -4.99
C ARG A 72 1.24 0.33 -4.81
N LEU A 73 2.20 0.15 -3.91
CA LEU A 73 2.79 -1.16 -3.63
C LEU A 73 1.77 -2.08 -2.96
N ILE A 74 0.76 -1.51 -2.29
CA ILE A 74 -0.38 -2.27 -1.78
C ILE A 74 -1.19 -2.84 -2.95
N ALA A 75 -1.35 -2.09 -4.05
CA ALA A 75 -2.02 -2.56 -5.26
C ALA A 75 -1.18 -3.57 -6.07
N ASP A 76 0.16 -3.54 -5.93
CA ASP A 76 1.02 -4.60 -6.43
C ASP A 76 0.74 -5.91 -5.67
N THR A 77 0.66 -5.86 -4.34
CA THR A 77 0.50 -7.04 -3.49
C THR A 77 -0.94 -7.57 -3.42
N VAL A 78 -1.91 -6.71 -3.09
CA VAL A 78 -3.32 -7.07 -2.89
C VAL A 78 -4.05 -6.95 -4.24
N LYS A 79 -4.47 -8.08 -4.81
CA LYS A 79 -5.10 -8.10 -6.14
C LYS A 79 -6.40 -7.31 -6.18
N GLU A 80 -7.21 -7.46 -5.14
CA GLU A 80 -8.48 -6.77 -4.98
C GLU A 80 -8.29 -5.38 -4.36
N THR A 81 -7.61 -4.52 -5.10
CA THR A 81 -7.36 -3.12 -4.72
C THR A 81 -8.14 -2.17 -5.62
N TYR A 82 -8.93 -1.32 -4.98
CA TYR A 82 -9.65 -0.19 -5.56
C TYR A 82 -8.89 1.10 -5.22
N VAL A 83 -8.85 2.05 -6.15
CA VAL A 83 -8.09 3.30 -5.97
C VAL A 83 -8.96 4.46 -6.43
N TYR A 84 -9.19 5.41 -5.52
CA TYR A 84 -10.01 6.58 -5.78
C TYR A 84 -9.23 7.84 -5.45
N GLN A 85 -9.30 8.83 -6.33
CA GLN A 85 -8.86 10.18 -5.99
C GLN A 85 -9.82 10.78 -4.97
N TRP A 86 -9.29 11.38 -3.90
CA TRP A 86 -10.11 12.04 -2.92
C TRP A 86 -10.64 13.39 -3.42
N HIS A 87 -11.97 13.53 -3.40
CA HIS A 87 -12.67 14.79 -3.57
C HIS A 87 -13.44 15.12 -2.29
N ARG A 88 -13.31 16.36 -1.83
CA ARG A 88 -13.89 16.80 -0.55
C ARG A 88 -15.42 16.83 -0.57
N THR A 89 -16.01 17.31 -1.66
CA THR A 89 -17.43 17.64 -1.77
C THR A 89 -18.19 16.76 -2.74
N ASP A 90 -17.47 16.02 -3.58
CA ASP A 90 -18.03 15.22 -4.66
C ASP A 90 -17.32 13.84 -4.68
N PRO A 91 -17.55 13.00 -3.67
CA PRO A 91 -16.92 11.68 -3.60
C PRO A 91 -17.38 10.80 -4.76
N ASP A 92 -16.49 9.94 -5.25
CA ASP A 92 -16.81 9.00 -6.32
C ASP A 92 -18.01 8.10 -5.95
N PRO A 93 -19.07 8.03 -6.78
CA PRO A 93 -20.23 7.17 -6.50
C PRO A 93 -19.88 5.68 -6.39
N GLN A 94 -18.84 5.20 -7.09
CA GLN A 94 -18.38 3.81 -7.00
C GLN A 94 -17.70 3.54 -5.66
N LEU A 95 -16.96 4.51 -5.11
CA LEU A 95 -16.42 4.43 -3.75
C LEU A 95 -17.56 4.27 -2.74
N LEU A 96 -18.60 5.11 -2.82
CA LEU A 96 -19.74 5.03 -1.89
C LEU A 96 -20.49 3.70 -2.02
N SER A 97 -20.67 3.21 -3.25
CA SER A 97 -21.32 1.92 -3.51
C SER A 97 -20.52 0.75 -2.92
N LEU A 98 -19.19 0.77 -3.08
CA LEU A 98 -18.30 -0.25 -2.53
C LEU A 98 -18.28 -0.25 -0.99
N LEU A 99 -18.35 0.93 -0.36
CA LEU A 99 -18.47 1.04 1.10
C LEU A 99 -19.81 0.51 1.65
N ALA A 100 -20.85 0.52 0.83
CA ALA A 100 -22.19 0.03 1.19
C ALA A 100 -22.41 -1.45 0.86
N ASP A 101 -21.49 -2.09 0.15
CA ASP A 101 -21.60 -3.48 -0.28
C ASP A 101 -21.58 -4.43 0.94
N PRO A 102 -22.63 -5.26 1.14
CA PRO A 102 -22.75 -6.12 2.31
C PRO A 102 -21.72 -7.27 2.35
N THR A 103 -21.04 -7.56 1.23
CA THR A 103 -19.98 -8.59 1.18
C THR A 103 -18.70 -8.14 1.89
N PHE A 104 -18.50 -6.81 2.02
CA PHE A 104 -17.33 -6.23 2.64
C PHE A 104 -17.59 -5.76 4.07
N PHE A 105 -16.52 -5.80 4.86
CA PHE A 105 -16.43 -5.13 6.15
C PHE A 105 -15.43 -3.97 6.03
N PRO A 106 -15.90 -2.75 5.71
CA PRO A 106 -15.03 -1.60 5.53
C PRO A 106 -14.42 -1.14 6.86
N ILE A 107 -13.10 -0.97 6.87
CA ILE A 107 -12.33 -0.54 8.04
C ILE A 107 -11.41 0.59 7.62
N VAL A 108 -11.47 1.71 8.33
CA VAL A 108 -10.56 2.83 8.12
C VAL A 108 -9.25 2.55 8.85
N VAL A 109 -8.13 2.57 8.13
CA VAL A 109 -6.80 2.49 8.75
C VAL A 109 -6.28 3.91 8.98
N PHE A 110 -6.48 4.41 10.20
CA PHE A 110 -6.01 5.73 10.59
C PHE A 110 -5.96 5.81 12.12
N PRO A 111 -4.99 6.52 12.73
CA PRO A 111 -4.98 6.69 14.17
C PRO A 111 -6.16 7.54 14.64
N ALA A 112 -6.84 7.09 15.69
CA ALA A 112 -7.89 7.87 16.36
C ALA A 112 -7.42 9.30 16.68
N GLN A 113 -8.20 10.31 16.32
CA GLN A 113 -7.87 11.73 16.54
C GLN A 113 -8.78 12.38 17.61
N THR A 114 -9.91 11.75 17.92
CA THR A 114 -10.93 12.25 18.84
C THR A 114 -11.45 11.13 19.74
N ASP A 115 -12.17 11.45 20.82
CA ASP A 115 -12.76 10.43 21.66
C ASP A 115 -13.87 9.64 20.95
N GLN A 116 -14.58 10.26 20.00
CA GLN A 116 -15.52 9.56 19.13
C GLN A 116 -14.80 8.53 18.24
N ASP A 117 -13.59 8.84 17.76
CA ASP A 117 -12.79 7.87 17.01
C ASP A 117 -12.38 6.67 17.86
N LYS A 118 -12.03 6.90 19.13
CA LYS A 118 -11.67 5.81 20.06
C LYS A 118 -12.86 4.87 20.32
N GLN A 119 -14.09 5.38 20.35
CA GLN A 119 -15.30 4.57 20.58
C GLN A 119 -15.59 3.58 19.45
N ARG A 120 -15.12 3.85 18.23
CA ARG A 120 -15.28 2.97 17.06
C ARG A 120 -14.00 2.23 16.67
N GLN A 121 -12.97 2.29 17.52
CA GLN A 121 -11.71 1.60 17.30
C GLN A 121 -11.89 0.09 17.51
N LEU A 122 -11.37 -0.70 16.58
CA LEU A 122 -11.36 -2.15 16.66
C LEU A 122 -10.18 -2.64 17.47
N THR A 123 -10.44 -3.59 18.37
CA THR A 123 -9.40 -4.38 19.05
C THR A 123 -8.88 -5.49 18.14
N THR A 124 -9.78 -6.19 17.44
CA THR A 124 -9.47 -7.26 16.49
C THR A 124 -10.36 -7.15 15.25
N VAL A 125 -9.83 -7.49 14.07
CA VAL A 125 -10.60 -7.49 12.82
C VAL A 125 -11.48 -8.75 12.73
N ALA A 126 -10.94 -9.90 13.14
CA ALA A 126 -11.60 -11.21 13.02
C ALA A 126 -12.93 -11.29 13.79
N GLU A 127 -12.99 -10.75 15.02
CA GLU A 127 -14.19 -10.86 15.87
C GLU A 127 -15.36 -9.98 15.38
N ASN A 128 -15.06 -8.91 14.62
CA ASN A 128 -16.05 -7.90 14.25
C ASN A 128 -16.63 -8.07 12.84
N ARG A 129 -15.91 -8.74 11.94
CA ARG A 129 -16.28 -8.81 10.52
C ARG A 129 -17.35 -9.84 10.19
N GLY A 130 -17.55 -10.85 11.05
CA GLY A 130 -18.41 -12.00 10.74
C GLY A 130 -17.89 -12.77 9.52
N THR A 131 -18.75 -13.10 8.56
CA THR A 131 -18.36 -13.77 7.30
C THR A 131 -17.88 -12.80 6.22
N ARG A 132 -17.98 -11.49 6.44
CA ARG A 132 -17.63 -10.47 5.44
C ARG A 132 -16.13 -10.37 5.25
N LYS A 133 -15.71 -10.02 4.04
CA LYS A 133 -14.30 -9.84 3.67
C LYS A 133 -13.80 -8.48 4.19
N PRO A 134 -12.66 -8.39 4.89
CA PRO A 134 -12.09 -7.10 5.30
C PRO A 134 -11.82 -6.21 4.09
N LEU A 135 -12.32 -4.98 4.11
CA LEU A 135 -12.04 -3.94 3.12
C LEU A 135 -11.28 -2.80 3.80
N LEU A 136 -9.96 -2.83 3.65
CA LEU A 136 -9.06 -1.92 4.35
C LEU A 136 -8.92 -0.60 3.58
N ILE A 137 -9.29 0.50 4.22
CA ILE A 137 -9.26 1.84 3.61
C ILE A 137 -8.01 2.55 4.11
N PHE A 138 -7.01 2.67 3.24
CA PHE A 138 -5.81 3.47 3.49
C PHE A 138 -5.95 4.85 2.85
N ILE A 139 -5.58 5.88 3.61
CA ILE A 139 -5.56 7.26 3.13
C ILE A 139 -4.12 7.59 2.70
N ASP A 140 -3.92 7.82 1.41
CA ASP A 140 -2.60 7.95 0.82
C ASP A 140 -2.28 9.41 0.46
N GLY A 141 -1.34 9.99 1.21
CA GLY A 141 -0.95 11.38 1.11
C GLY A 141 0.06 11.75 2.19
N SER A 142 0.56 12.98 2.17
CA SER A 142 1.33 13.48 3.32
C SER A 142 0.48 13.44 4.59
N TRP A 143 1.10 13.36 5.76
CA TRP A 143 0.37 13.33 7.05
C TRP A 143 -0.69 14.45 7.18
N ARG A 144 -0.36 15.65 6.70
CA ARG A 144 -1.30 16.80 6.68
C ARG A 144 -2.48 16.56 5.74
N GLU A 145 -2.23 16.01 4.56
CA GLU A 145 -3.27 15.66 3.58
C GLU A 145 -4.14 14.52 4.09
N ALA A 146 -3.54 13.46 4.66
CA ALA A 146 -4.25 12.32 5.19
C ALA A 146 -5.19 12.70 6.35
N LYS A 147 -4.71 13.50 7.33
CA LYS A 147 -5.58 14.06 8.39
C LYS A 147 -6.73 14.90 7.83
N ARG A 148 -6.47 15.65 6.74
CA ARG A 148 -7.51 16.45 6.09
C ARG A 148 -8.55 15.54 5.43
N ILE A 149 -8.12 14.53 4.68
CA ILE A 149 -9.00 13.54 4.03
C ILE A 149 -9.87 12.86 5.08
N PHE A 150 -9.25 12.29 6.12
CA PHE A 150 -9.96 11.62 7.22
C PHE A 150 -11.05 12.50 7.82
N ARG A 151 -10.70 13.72 8.25
CA ARG A 151 -11.64 14.66 8.88
C ARG A 151 -12.70 15.22 7.94
N LYS A 152 -12.42 15.30 6.64
CA LYS A 152 -13.30 15.93 5.64
C LYS A 152 -14.02 14.90 4.76
N SER A 153 -14.09 13.65 5.20
CA SER A 153 -14.82 12.57 4.53
C SER A 153 -15.91 12.04 5.46
N PRO A 154 -17.12 12.65 5.46
CA PRO A 154 -18.21 12.22 6.34
C PRO A 154 -18.57 10.74 6.20
N TYR A 155 -18.43 10.18 4.99
CA TYR A 155 -18.65 8.77 4.69
C TYR A 155 -17.68 7.80 5.39
N LEU A 156 -16.59 8.30 6.00
CA LEU A 156 -15.67 7.50 6.82
C LEU A 156 -15.98 7.57 8.32
N ALA A 157 -16.82 8.52 8.75
CA ALA A 157 -16.96 8.87 10.17
C ALA A 157 -17.65 7.78 11.01
N THR A 158 -18.49 6.95 10.38
CA THR A 158 -19.24 5.88 11.04
C THR A 158 -18.56 4.51 10.91
N LEU A 159 -17.50 4.41 10.10
CA LEU A 159 -16.85 3.13 9.83
C LEU A 159 -15.98 2.71 11.02
N PRO A 160 -15.79 1.40 11.27
CA PRO A 160 -14.79 0.92 12.21
C PRO A 160 -13.39 1.49 11.92
N LEU A 161 -12.61 1.76 12.97
CA LEU A 161 -11.26 2.32 12.89
C LEU A 161 -10.22 1.30 13.34
N LEU A 162 -9.15 1.13 12.59
CA LEU A 162 -7.98 0.38 13.02
C LEU A 162 -6.80 1.34 13.19
N SER A 163 -6.45 1.62 14.45
CA SER A 163 -5.25 2.40 14.81
C SER A 163 -4.06 1.45 14.98
N ILE A 164 -2.92 1.79 14.38
CA ILE A 164 -1.66 1.08 14.65
C ILE A 164 -0.95 1.83 15.79
N GLU A 165 -0.91 1.18 16.95
CA GLU A 165 -0.34 1.77 18.17
C GLU A 165 1.16 2.05 18.02
N PRO A 166 1.66 3.18 18.54
CA PRO A 166 3.06 3.57 18.48
C PRO A 166 4.03 2.52 19.04
N GLU A 167 3.65 1.66 19.98
CA GLU A 167 4.53 0.63 20.54
C GLU A 167 4.78 -0.52 19.54
N LYS A 168 3.76 -0.90 18.76
CA LYS A 168 3.90 -1.86 17.65
C LYS A 168 4.77 -1.28 16.53
N VAL A 169 4.59 0.01 16.26
CA VAL A 169 5.47 0.77 15.35
C VAL A 169 6.89 0.86 15.92
N SER A 170 7.05 1.10 17.22
CA SER A 170 8.34 1.25 17.89
C SER A 170 9.13 -0.06 17.88
N SER A 171 8.54 -1.21 18.24
CA SER A 171 9.24 -2.50 18.12
C SER A 171 9.63 -2.85 16.67
N TYR A 172 8.79 -2.48 15.70
CA TYR A 172 9.09 -2.59 14.28
C TYR A 172 10.24 -1.65 13.84
N LEU A 173 10.22 -0.40 14.28
CA LEU A 173 11.25 0.61 14.04
C LEU A 173 12.54 0.36 14.83
N MET A 174 12.49 -0.26 16.01
CA MET A 174 13.67 -0.58 16.82
C MET A 174 14.51 -1.69 16.16
N ARG A 175 13.89 -2.58 15.38
CA ARG A 175 14.62 -3.48 14.47
C ARG A 175 15.28 -2.74 13.29
N LYS A 176 14.86 -1.50 13.00
CA LYS A 176 15.30 -0.63 11.90
C LYS A 176 15.77 0.74 12.43
N ALA A 177 16.90 0.77 13.13
CA ALA A 177 17.39 1.98 13.81
C ALA A 177 17.37 3.27 12.94
N SER A 178 16.51 4.24 13.26
CA SER A 178 16.83 5.68 13.48
C SER A 178 15.59 6.60 13.43
N LYS A 179 15.46 7.40 14.50
CA LYS A 179 14.81 8.73 14.69
C LYS A 179 13.52 9.07 13.90
N ASP A 180 12.45 9.27 14.68
CA ASP A 180 11.30 10.16 14.42
C ASP A 180 10.71 10.12 13.00
N GLN A 181 10.24 8.96 12.56
CA GLN A 181 9.62 8.81 11.24
C GLN A 181 8.17 8.35 11.32
N TYR A 182 7.28 9.13 10.71
CA TYR A 182 5.97 8.65 10.29
C TYR A 182 6.17 7.50 9.30
N LEU A 183 5.52 6.36 9.55
CA LEU A 183 5.58 5.20 8.66
C LEU A 183 5.03 5.55 7.26
N ALA A 184 5.63 4.96 6.23
CA ALA A 184 5.08 5.02 4.88
C ALA A 184 3.76 4.22 4.79
N THR A 185 2.89 4.55 3.83
CA THR A 185 1.59 3.88 3.64
C THR A 185 1.75 2.35 3.52
N ALA A 186 2.74 1.87 2.76
CA ALA A 186 3.04 0.44 2.61
C ALA A 186 3.50 -0.23 3.92
N GLU A 187 4.22 0.48 4.80
CA GLU A 187 4.66 -0.06 6.09
C GLU A 187 3.48 -0.21 7.06
N VAL A 188 2.60 0.79 7.10
CA VAL A 188 1.34 0.67 7.86
C VAL A 188 0.52 -0.50 7.34
N ALA A 189 0.42 -0.64 6.02
CA ALA A 189 -0.33 -1.72 5.41
C ALA A 189 0.23 -3.12 5.72
N SER A 190 1.56 -3.32 5.73
CA SER A 190 2.12 -4.63 6.10
C SER A 190 1.80 -5.01 7.54
N LEU A 191 1.82 -4.04 8.47
CA LEU A 191 1.41 -4.27 9.85
C LEU A 191 -0.08 -4.62 9.95
N VAL A 192 -0.95 -3.90 9.23
CA VAL A 192 -2.40 -4.17 9.21
C VAL A 192 -2.70 -5.54 8.63
N LEU A 193 -2.02 -5.96 7.55
CA LEU A 193 -2.21 -7.27 6.95
C LEU A 193 -1.93 -8.40 7.94
N SER A 194 -0.88 -8.26 8.76
CA SER A 194 -0.56 -9.19 9.84
C SER A 194 -1.64 -9.21 10.93
N LEU A 195 -2.21 -8.05 11.29
CA LEU A 195 -3.36 -7.96 12.21
C LEU A 195 -4.66 -8.56 11.64
N CYS A 196 -4.74 -8.71 10.32
CA CYS A 196 -5.82 -9.41 9.64
C CYS A 196 -5.52 -10.90 9.42
N GLU A 197 -4.47 -11.44 10.05
CA GLU A 197 -4.01 -12.83 9.95
C GLU A 197 -3.55 -13.23 8.53
N ASP A 198 -3.30 -12.26 7.65
CA ASP A 198 -2.77 -12.46 6.30
C ASP A 198 -1.23 -12.30 6.31
N GLN A 199 -0.56 -13.25 6.96
CA GLN A 199 0.88 -13.17 7.21
C GLN A 199 1.71 -13.22 5.93
N GLN A 200 1.29 -13.99 4.93
CA GLN A 200 1.95 -14.03 3.63
C GLN A 200 1.88 -12.67 2.92
N ALA A 201 0.71 -12.01 2.92
CA ALA A 201 0.58 -10.68 2.33
C ALA A 201 1.40 -9.63 3.10
N ALA A 202 1.44 -9.70 4.42
CA ALA A 202 2.22 -8.82 5.26
C ALA A 202 3.73 -8.87 4.93
N GLU A 203 4.29 -10.08 4.90
CA GLU A 203 5.71 -10.30 4.59
C GLU A 203 6.04 -9.96 3.14
N THR A 204 5.16 -10.34 2.20
CA THR A 204 5.29 -9.98 0.78
C THR A 204 5.36 -8.47 0.60
N LEU A 205 4.41 -7.71 1.17
CA LEU A 205 4.39 -6.26 1.04
C LEU A 205 5.61 -5.62 1.72
N GLN A 206 6.05 -6.14 2.85
CA GLN A 206 7.24 -5.64 3.55
C GLN A 206 8.50 -5.79 2.69
N LEU A 207 8.79 -6.99 2.18
CA LEU A 207 9.98 -7.23 1.35
C LEU A 207 9.90 -6.48 0.02
N TRP A 208 8.71 -6.43 -0.58
CA TRP A 208 8.48 -5.65 -1.79
C TRP A 208 8.75 -4.16 -1.60
N PHE A 209 8.33 -3.60 -0.46
CA PHE A 209 8.61 -2.23 -0.09
C PHE A 209 10.11 -1.94 0.10
N GLU A 210 10.87 -2.86 0.71
CA GLU A 210 12.33 -2.72 0.83
C GLU A 210 13.01 -2.72 -0.54
N ALA A 211 12.67 -3.68 -1.42
CA ALA A 211 13.19 -3.74 -2.79
C ALA A 211 12.84 -2.46 -3.58
N PHE A 212 11.62 -1.93 -3.40
CA PHE A 212 11.21 -0.65 -3.97
C PHE A 212 12.07 0.52 -3.48
N LYS A 213 12.23 0.67 -2.16
CA LYS A 213 13.02 1.76 -1.57
C LYS A 213 14.45 1.75 -2.08
N GLU A 214 15.12 0.60 -2.04
CA GLU A 214 16.49 0.42 -2.52
C GLU A 214 16.62 0.85 -3.98
N SER A 215 15.75 0.32 -4.85
CA SER A 215 15.78 0.59 -6.29
C SER A 215 15.46 2.06 -6.60
N TYR A 216 14.55 2.67 -5.85
CA TYR A 216 14.22 4.09 -5.96
C TYR A 216 15.38 4.99 -5.51
N LEU A 217 16.08 4.63 -4.44
CA LEU A 217 17.24 5.38 -3.93
C LEU A 217 18.44 5.28 -4.86
N LEU A 218 18.72 4.10 -5.43
CA LEU A 218 19.76 3.88 -6.45
C LEU A 218 19.60 4.78 -7.67
N GLY A 219 18.36 5.09 -8.07
CA GLY A 219 18.07 6.02 -9.16
C GLY A 219 18.40 7.48 -8.86
N LYS A 220 18.72 7.84 -7.60
CA LYS A 220 19.13 9.19 -7.21
C LYS A 220 20.66 9.25 -7.14
N SER A 221 21.27 10.09 -7.98
CA SER A 221 22.73 10.15 -8.23
C SER A 221 23.63 10.23 -6.99
N GLN A 222 23.12 10.76 -5.87
CA GLN A 222 23.86 10.87 -4.60
C GLN A 222 24.06 9.53 -3.86
N ASN A 223 23.29 8.48 -4.19
CA ASN A 223 23.34 7.18 -3.51
C ASN A 223 24.05 6.07 -4.30
N LEU A 224 24.42 6.31 -5.57
CA LEU A 224 25.16 5.32 -6.39
C LEU A 224 26.45 4.84 -5.71
N ILE A 225 27.10 5.74 -4.97
CA ILE A 225 28.35 5.47 -4.25
C ILE A 225 28.09 4.58 -3.01
N HIS A 226 26.94 4.70 -2.37
CA HIS A 226 26.64 3.99 -1.12
C HIS A 226 26.33 2.51 -1.36
N PHE A 227 25.62 2.20 -2.44
CA PHE A 227 25.18 0.83 -2.74
C PHE A 227 26.15 0.05 -3.64
N LYS A 228 27.19 0.68 -4.20
CA LYS A 228 28.09 0.08 -5.22
C LYS A 228 27.36 -0.59 -6.40
N GLY A 229 26.11 -0.22 -6.66
CA GLY A 229 25.25 -0.85 -7.67
C GLY A 229 24.63 -2.20 -7.27
N GLU A 230 24.87 -2.68 -6.05
CA GLU A 230 24.24 -3.90 -5.53
C GLU A 230 22.77 -3.64 -5.14
N ARG A 231 21.97 -4.72 -5.16
CA ARG A 231 20.54 -4.68 -4.81
C ARG A 231 20.15 -5.81 -3.83
N PRO A 232 20.74 -5.85 -2.62
CA PRO A 232 20.48 -6.90 -1.64
C PRO A 232 19.00 -7.02 -1.23
N ALA A 233 18.25 -5.91 -1.14
CA ALA A 233 16.83 -5.98 -0.83
C ALA A 233 16.02 -6.60 -1.98
N LEU A 234 16.37 -6.30 -3.24
CA LEU A 234 15.79 -7.01 -4.38
C LEU A 234 16.15 -8.50 -4.36
N GLN A 235 17.40 -8.85 -4.07
CA GLN A 235 17.81 -10.26 -4.01
C GLN A 235 17.01 -11.02 -2.94
N GLN A 236 16.89 -10.44 -1.74
CA GLN A 236 16.08 -11.02 -0.67
C GLN A 236 14.61 -11.21 -1.09
N TRP A 237 14.04 -10.25 -1.81
CA TRP A 237 12.70 -10.37 -2.38
C TRP A 237 12.60 -11.51 -3.39
N GLN A 238 13.57 -11.65 -4.29
CA GLN A 238 13.58 -12.73 -5.30
C GLN A 238 13.69 -14.12 -4.65
N ASP A 239 14.55 -14.26 -3.64
CA ASP A 239 14.71 -15.51 -2.89
C ASP A 239 13.41 -15.88 -2.18
N TYR A 240 12.76 -14.90 -1.54
CA TYR A 240 11.46 -15.07 -0.90
C TYR A 240 10.37 -15.46 -1.92
N SER A 241 10.23 -14.69 -3.00
CA SER A 241 9.22 -14.93 -4.04
C SER A 241 9.37 -16.31 -4.67
N SER A 242 10.60 -16.77 -4.89
CA SER A 242 10.88 -18.11 -5.40
C SER A 242 10.44 -19.18 -4.40
N SER A 243 10.68 -18.97 -3.11
CA SER A 243 10.25 -19.91 -2.05
C SER A 243 8.72 -20.01 -1.92
N VAL A 244 8.00 -18.90 -2.12
CA VAL A 244 6.52 -18.88 -2.09
C VAL A 244 5.95 -19.64 -3.29
N LEU A 245 6.50 -19.44 -4.49
CA LEU A 245 6.09 -20.15 -5.70
C LEU A 245 6.30 -21.67 -5.54
N MET A 246 7.44 -22.10 -5.00
CA MET A 246 7.70 -23.52 -4.75
C MET A 246 6.69 -24.16 -3.78
N ARG A 247 6.24 -23.43 -2.74
CA ARG A 247 5.22 -23.94 -1.80
C ARG A 247 3.88 -24.16 -2.48
N LEU A 248 3.46 -23.23 -3.35
CA LEU A 248 2.21 -23.34 -4.11
C LEU A 248 2.22 -24.55 -5.06
N ASP A 249 3.33 -24.81 -5.74
CA ASP A 249 3.48 -26.00 -6.61
C ASP A 249 3.43 -27.31 -5.81
N THR A 250 4.02 -27.34 -4.60
CA THR A 250 3.95 -28.53 -3.74
C THR A 250 2.57 -28.80 -3.16
N ASP A 251 1.79 -27.75 -2.87
CA ASP A 251 0.42 -27.90 -2.38
C ASP A 251 -0.54 -28.32 -3.51
N HIS A 252 -0.38 -27.78 -4.73
CA HIS A 252 -1.15 -28.25 -5.89
C HIS A 252 -0.87 -29.71 -6.26
N ASN A 253 0.37 -30.18 -6.12
CA ASN A 253 0.70 -31.60 -6.33
C ASN A 253 0.20 -32.54 -5.22
N LYS A 254 -0.11 -32.03 -4.02
CA LYS A 254 -0.75 -32.84 -2.97
C LYS A 254 -2.26 -32.99 -3.15
N VAL A 255 -2.93 -31.98 -3.72
CA VAL A 255 -4.39 -32.05 -3.97
C VAL A 255 -4.74 -32.99 -5.14
N ASN A 256 -3.81 -33.22 -6.08
CA ASN A 256 -4.02 -34.15 -7.21
C ASN A 256 -3.62 -35.62 -6.93
N CYS A 257 -3.28 -35.97 -5.69
CA CYS A 257 -2.88 -37.32 -5.27
C CYS A 257 -3.86 -37.98 -4.28
N LEU A 258 -5.07 -37.43 -4.12
CA LEU A 258 -6.19 -38.02 -3.37
C LEU A 258 -7.39 -38.20 -4.31
#